data_AF-A0A958X2Y8-F1
#
_entry.id   AF-A0A958X2Y8-F1
#
_cell.length_a   1.000
_cell.length_b   1.000
_cell.length_c   1.000
_cell.angle_alpha   90.00
_cell.angle_beta   90.00
_cell.angle_gamma   90.00
#
_symmetry.space_group_name_H-M   'P 1'
#
loop_
_entity.id
_entity.type
_entity.pdbx_description
1 polymer ?
#
loop_
_entity_poly.entity_id
_entity_poly.type
_entity_poly.pdbx_seq_one_letter_code
_entity_poly.pdbx_strand_id
1 'polypeptide(L)'
;MRHFIFSAFVILVAISFTQTSCYYDNEQDLYGTGNCDTSLVSYNTDIKPIIDANCISCHAPGGEEENSPLLTYDDLKKYTGNNDMVDRVNGTSSLMPPSGKMNSCNVSLITAWVNQGALNN
;
A
#
# COMPACT_ATOMS: atom_id res chain seq x y z
N MET A 1 6.20 25.23 52.93
CA MET A 1 7.23 25.11 51.88
C MET A 1 7.58 23.67 51.53
N ARG A 2 7.79 22.76 52.50
CA ARG A 2 8.19 21.35 52.23
C ARG A 2 7.13 20.48 51.52
N HIS A 3 5.84 20.73 51.74
CA HIS A 3 4.74 20.02 51.07
C HIS A 3 4.48 20.49 49.62
N PHE A 4 4.73 21.77 49.32
CA PHE A 4 4.64 22.30 47.95
C PHE A 4 5.73 21.71 47.04
N ILE A 5 6.92 21.49 47.59
CA ILE A 5 8.05 20.88 46.88
C ILE A 5 7.78 19.38 46.60
N PHE A 6 7.11 18.68 47.53
CA PHE A 6 6.76 17.27 47.37
C PHE A 6 5.66 17.06 46.32
N SER A 7 4.62 17.91 46.31
CA SER A 7 3.59 17.87 45.27
C SER A 7 4.11 18.23 43.88
N ALA A 8 5.06 19.17 43.78
CA ALA A 8 5.71 19.53 42.52
C ALA A 8 6.57 18.37 41.96
N PHE A 9 7.20 17.58 42.83
CA PHE A 9 8.02 16.43 42.44
C PHE A 9 7.18 15.24 41.94
N VAL A 10 6.00 15.01 42.55
CA VAL A 10 5.06 13.95 42.14
C VAL A 10 4.42 14.26 40.77
N ILE A 11 4.17 15.53 40.46
CA ILE A 11 3.62 15.96 39.16
C ILE A 11 4.67 15.82 38.04
N LEU A 12 5.95 16.04 38.32
CA LEU A 12 7.05 15.88 37.36
C LEU A 12 7.33 14.42 36.96
N VAL A 13 7.16 13.47 37.90
CA VAL A 13 7.33 12.03 37.62
C VAL A 13 6.14 11.46 36.83
N ALA A 14 4.92 11.98 37.03
CA ALA A 14 3.72 11.54 36.32
C ALA A 14 3.71 11.90 34.82
N ILE A 15 4.43 12.97 34.42
CA ILE A 15 4.53 13.40 33.01
C ILE A 15 5.53 12.55 32.21
N SER A 16 6.36 11.73 32.88
CA SER A 16 7.37 10.88 32.23
C SER A 16 6.82 9.57 31.67
N PHE A 17 5.51 9.30 31.80
CA PHE A 17 4.91 8.01 31.42
C PHE A 17 4.02 8.03 30.16
N THR A 18 4.04 9.09 29.35
CA THR A 18 3.17 9.18 28.15
C THR A 18 3.90 9.18 26.81
N GLN A 19 5.15 8.76 26.74
CA GLN A 19 5.92 8.75 25.48
C GLN A 19 6.08 7.34 24.91
N THR A 20 4.98 6.60 24.74
CA THR A 20 4.92 5.59 23.68
C THR A 20 3.99 6.14 22.61
N SER A 21 4.46 7.16 21.89
CA SER A 21 3.87 7.49 20.61
C SER A 21 4.00 6.23 19.75
N CYS A 22 2.88 5.55 19.47
CA CYS A 22 2.81 4.68 18.31
C CYS A 22 3.04 5.58 17.10
N TYR A 23 4.29 5.70 16.68
CA TYR A 23 4.62 6.23 15.39
C TYR A 23 4.07 5.23 14.39
N TYR A 24 3.04 5.64 13.64
CA TYR A 24 2.63 4.91 12.45
C TYR A 24 3.72 5.18 11.43
N ASP A 25 4.67 4.25 11.31
CA ASP A 25 5.57 4.22 10.16
C ASP A 25 4.69 4.17 8.90
N ASN A 26 4.61 5.28 8.15
CA ASN A 26 4.11 5.20 6.78
C ASN A 26 5.20 4.46 6.02
N GLU A 27 4.90 3.25 5.54
CA GLU A 27 5.79 2.44 4.69
C GLU A 27 6.40 3.23 3.51
N GLN A 28 5.73 4.32 3.12
CA GLN A 28 6.15 5.31 2.14
C GLN A 28 7.46 6.04 2.51
N ASP A 29 7.74 6.24 3.81
CA ASP A 29 8.93 6.98 4.30
C ASP A 29 10.16 6.06 4.48
N LEU A 30 9.94 4.76 4.72
CA LEU A 30 11.01 3.79 5.01
C LEU A 30 11.59 3.11 3.75
N TYR A 31 10.81 2.95 2.68
CA TYR A 31 11.22 2.21 1.47
C TYR A 31 11.46 3.07 0.23
N GLY A 32 11.62 4.38 0.42
CA GLY A 32 12.26 5.23 -0.57
C GLY A 32 11.27 5.93 -1.48
N THR A 33 11.37 7.25 -1.41
CA THR A 33 11.16 8.16 -2.52
C THR A 33 12.10 7.80 -3.68
N GLY A 34 11.74 6.76 -4.45
CA GLY A 34 11.74 6.96 -5.89
C GLY A 34 10.59 7.91 -6.17
N ASN A 35 10.80 8.98 -6.93
CA ASN A 35 9.67 9.78 -7.43
C ASN A 35 8.62 8.79 -7.95
N CYS A 36 7.38 8.90 -7.46
CA CYS A 36 6.27 8.15 -8.01
C CYS A 36 5.95 8.74 -9.39
N ASP A 37 6.81 8.45 -10.36
CA ASP A 37 6.73 8.98 -11.70
C ASP A 37 5.67 8.18 -12.46
N THR A 38 4.52 8.81 -12.62
CA THR A 38 3.39 8.24 -13.36
C THR A 38 3.37 8.68 -14.82
N SER A 39 4.41 9.36 -15.32
CA SER A 39 4.45 9.87 -16.69
C SER A 39 4.70 8.79 -17.74
N LEU A 40 5.56 7.81 -17.43
CA LEU A 40 5.92 6.70 -18.32
C LEU A 40 6.05 5.41 -17.51
N VAL A 41 4.95 4.71 -17.31
CA VAL A 41 4.93 3.50 -16.48
C VAL A 41 5.25 2.27 -17.33
N SER A 42 6.21 1.46 -16.88
CA SER A 42 6.60 0.17 -17.46
C SER A 42 5.93 -0.98 -16.73
N TYR A 43 5.37 -1.93 -17.49
CA TYR A 43 4.86 -3.16 -16.88
C TYR A 43 5.97 -3.93 -16.16
N ASN A 44 7.12 -4.12 -16.81
CA ASN A 44 8.19 -4.95 -16.26
C ASN A 44 8.89 -4.32 -15.06
N THR A 45 9.05 -2.99 -15.08
CA THR A 45 9.85 -2.27 -14.07
C THR A 45 9.00 -1.79 -12.90
N ASP A 46 7.78 -1.33 -13.16
CA ASP A 46 6.97 -0.66 -12.14
C ASP A 46 5.80 -1.52 -11.67
N ILE A 47 5.06 -2.14 -12.60
CA ILE A 47 3.81 -2.84 -12.24
C ILE A 47 4.06 -4.26 -11.75
N LYS A 48 4.87 -5.04 -12.46
CA LYS A 48 5.11 -6.44 -12.11
C LYS A 48 5.62 -6.60 -10.68
N PRO A 49 6.59 -5.80 -10.19
CA PRO A 49 7.02 -5.90 -8.78
C PRO A 49 5.90 -5.63 -7.77
N ILE A 50 4.99 -4.69 -8.08
CA ILE A 50 3.83 -4.40 -7.23
C ILE A 50 2.89 -5.62 -7.18
N ILE A 51 2.59 -6.21 -8.34
CA ILE A 51 1.72 -7.41 -8.43
C ILE A 51 2.36 -8.58 -7.68
N ASP A 52 3.64 -8.84 -7.93
CA ASP A 52 4.40 -9.91 -7.29
C ASP A 52 4.37 -9.81 -5.76
N ALA A 53 4.52 -8.60 -5.22
CA ALA A 53 4.58 -8.36 -3.78
C ALA A 53 3.21 -8.35 -3.09
N ASN A 54 2.14 -7.91 -3.78
CA ASN A 54 0.86 -7.58 -3.13
C ASN A 54 -0.33 -8.44 -3.57
N CYS A 55 -0.21 -9.21 -4.65
CA CYS A 55 -1.36 -9.89 -5.26
C CYS A 55 -1.21 -11.41 -5.35
N ILE A 56 -0.01 -11.89 -5.69
CA ILE A 56 0.18 -13.29 -6.13
C ILE A 56 -0.02 -14.30 -4.98
N SER A 57 0.14 -13.91 -3.72
CA SER A 57 -0.10 -14.81 -2.58
C SER A 57 -1.52 -15.38 -2.55
N CYS A 58 -2.51 -14.60 -3.01
CA CYS A 58 -3.89 -15.05 -3.15
C CYS A 58 -4.23 -15.40 -4.61
N HIS A 59 -3.75 -14.61 -5.57
CA HIS A 59 -4.03 -14.77 -7.00
C HIS A 59 -3.00 -15.69 -7.70
N ALA A 60 -2.84 -16.90 -7.19
CA ALA A 60 -2.01 -17.95 -7.76
C ALA A 60 -2.60 -19.33 -7.46
N PRO A 61 -2.20 -20.39 -8.19
CA PRO A 61 -2.60 -21.76 -7.86
C PRO A 61 -2.33 -22.10 -6.39
N GLY A 62 -3.36 -22.57 -5.67
CA GLY A 62 -3.28 -22.85 -4.24
C GLY A 62 -3.48 -21.66 -3.29
N GLY A 63 -3.71 -20.45 -3.84
CA GLY A 63 -4.17 -19.28 -3.08
C GLY A 63 -5.70 -19.20 -3.01
N GLU A 64 -6.21 -18.28 -2.18
CA GLU A 64 -7.66 -18.07 -1.99
C GLU A 64 -8.39 -17.67 -3.28
N GLU A 65 -7.66 -17.05 -4.21
CA GLU A 65 -8.16 -16.55 -5.50
C GLU A 65 -7.51 -17.31 -6.67
N GLU A 66 -7.28 -18.63 -6.52
CA GLU A 66 -6.60 -19.46 -7.53
C GLU A 66 -7.29 -19.48 -8.91
N ASN A 67 -8.59 -19.20 -8.96
CA ASN A 67 -9.37 -19.14 -10.21
C ASN A 67 -9.21 -17.82 -10.97
N SER A 68 -8.51 -16.85 -10.37
CA SER A 68 -8.17 -15.55 -10.98
C SER A 68 -6.67 -15.27 -10.83
N PRO A 69 -5.79 -16.12 -11.41
CA PRO A 69 -4.35 -15.96 -11.24
C PRO A 69 -3.89 -14.64 -11.87
N LEU A 70 -2.85 -14.02 -11.31
CA LEU A 70 -2.24 -12.77 -11.80
C LEU A 70 -0.75 -12.95 -12.13
N LEU A 71 -0.38 -14.14 -12.62
CA LEU A 71 1.01 -14.56 -12.81
C LEU A 71 1.66 -13.99 -14.07
N THR A 72 0.85 -13.62 -15.07
CA THR A 72 1.32 -13.13 -16.37
C THR A 72 0.74 -11.77 -16.71
N TYR A 73 1.34 -11.09 -17.68
CA TYR A 73 0.77 -9.85 -18.22
C TYR A 73 -0.65 -10.07 -18.76
N ASP A 74 -0.88 -11.15 -19.51
CA ASP A 74 -2.19 -11.43 -20.12
C ASP A 74 -3.25 -11.73 -19.07
N ASP A 75 -2.86 -12.33 -17.95
CA ASP A 75 -3.74 -12.52 -16.80
C ASP A 75 -4.15 -11.18 -16.19
N LEU A 76 -3.18 -10.32 -15.91
CA LEU A 76 -3.44 -9.00 -15.34
C LEU A 76 -4.28 -8.13 -16.29
N LYS A 77 -4.00 -8.19 -17.59
CA LYS A 77 -4.64 -7.37 -18.62
C LYS A 77 -6.16 -7.54 -18.65
N LYS A 78 -6.66 -8.75 -18.36
CA LYS A 78 -8.11 -9.07 -18.31
C LYS A 78 -8.88 -8.15 -17.34
N TYR A 79 -8.24 -7.71 -16.27
CA TYR A 79 -8.85 -6.90 -15.20
C TYR A 79 -8.70 -5.40 -15.41
N THR A 80 -7.99 -4.97 -16.46
CA THR A 80 -7.81 -3.54 -16.77
C THR A 80 -9.00 -2.93 -17.53
N GLY A 81 -9.88 -3.77 -18.08
CA GLY A 81 -11.10 -3.33 -18.76
C GLY A 81 -12.13 -2.76 -17.79
N ASN A 82 -12.87 -1.73 -18.22
CA ASN A 82 -13.90 -1.05 -17.42
C ASN A 82 -13.42 -0.57 -16.03
N ASN A 83 -12.11 -0.33 -15.86
CA ASN A 83 -11.49 0.09 -14.61
C ASN A 83 -11.63 -0.89 -13.43
N ASP A 84 -11.99 -2.16 -13.63
CA ASP A 84 -12.22 -3.11 -12.50
C ASP A 84 -11.02 -3.19 -11.54
N MET A 85 -9.80 -3.38 -12.08
CA MET A 85 -8.59 -3.39 -11.27
C MET A 85 -8.38 -2.06 -10.52
N VAL A 86 -8.60 -0.93 -11.20
CA VAL A 86 -8.42 0.41 -10.62
C VAL A 86 -9.39 0.62 -9.47
N ASP A 87 -10.64 0.20 -9.62
CA ASP A 87 -11.67 0.37 -8.60
C ASP A 87 -11.37 -0.47 -7.36
N ARG A 88 -10.89 -1.71 -7.56
CA ARG A 88 -10.52 -2.60 -6.47
C ARG A 88 -9.31 -2.10 -5.70
N VAL A 89 -8.24 -1.66 -6.36
CA VAL A 89 -7.06 -1.11 -5.66
C VAL A 89 -7.33 0.26 -5.03
N ASN A 90 -8.33 1.00 -5.53
CA ASN A 90 -8.74 2.27 -4.94
C ASN A 90 -9.72 2.12 -3.77
N GLY A 91 -10.40 0.97 -3.66
CA GLY A 91 -11.46 0.73 -2.68
C GLY A 91 -12.79 1.40 -3.04
N THR A 92 -13.02 1.72 -4.32
CA THR A 92 -14.33 2.18 -4.82
C THR A 92 -15.26 1.01 -5.11
N SER A 93 -14.72 -0.21 -5.22
CA SER A 93 -15.43 -1.49 -5.25
C SER A 93 -14.91 -2.43 -4.15
N SER A 94 -15.04 -3.76 -4.32
CA SER A 94 -14.47 -4.75 -3.40
C SER A 94 -12.95 -4.58 -3.30
N LEU A 95 -12.50 -3.92 -2.21
CA LEU A 95 -11.11 -3.54 -2.02
C LEU A 95 -10.17 -4.74 -2.12
N MET A 96 -9.11 -4.57 -2.91
CA MET A 96 -8.00 -5.51 -3.01
C MET A 96 -6.67 -4.77 -2.81
N PRO A 97 -5.75 -5.27 -1.97
CA PRO A 97 -5.89 -6.46 -1.12
C PRO A 97 -6.96 -6.32 -0.01
N PRO A 98 -7.59 -7.41 0.46
CA PRO A 98 -8.61 -7.35 1.51
C PRO A 98 -8.06 -6.91 2.88
N SER A 99 -6.75 -7.10 3.08
CA SER A 99 -6.03 -6.69 4.29
C SER A 99 -5.93 -5.17 4.44
N GLY A 100 -6.14 -4.42 3.36
CA GLY A 100 -6.07 -2.97 3.35
C GLY A 100 -5.57 -2.42 2.03
N LYS A 101 -5.80 -1.12 1.83
CA LYS A 101 -5.32 -0.41 0.64
C LYS A 101 -3.79 -0.34 0.68
N MET A 102 -3.14 -0.67 -0.44
CA MET A 102 -1.69 -0.50 -0.61
C MET A 102 -1.28 0.98 -0.45
N ASN A 103 0.02 1.20 -0.29
CA ASN A 103 0.60 2.54 -0.32
C ASN A 103 0.17 3.34 -1.57
N SER A 104 0.11 4.65 -1.39
CA SER A 104 -0.46 5.57 -2.39
C SER A 104 0.28 5.56 -3.74
N CYS A 105 1.59 5.31 -3.73
CA CYS A 105 2.36 5.24 -4.96
C CYS A 105 2.04 3.99 -5.78
N ASN A 106 1.92 2.82 -5.15
CA ASN A 106 1.53 1.59 -5.84
C ASN A 106 0.17 1.75 -6.53
N VAL A 107 -0.79 2.32 -5.81
CA VAL A 107 -2.13 2.60 -6.35
C VAL A 107 -2.05 3.59 -7.52
N SER A 108 -1.21 4.62 -7.42
CA SER A 108 -1.01 5.63 -8.46
C SER A 108 -0.36 5.05 -9.71
N LEU A 109 0.67 4.21 -9.57
CA LEU A 109 1.35 3.54 -10.68
C LEU A 109 0.41 2.60 -11.43
N ILE A 110 -0.34 1.77 -10.70
CA ILE A 110 -1.36 0.88 -11.31
C ILE A 110 -2.40 1.70 -12.07
N THR A 111 -2.93 2.75 -11.44
CA THR A 111 -3.95 3.61 -12.06
C THR A 111 -3.41 4.28 -13.32
N ALA A 112 -2.18 4.82 -13.26
CA ALA A 112 -1.53 5.45 -14.40
C ALA A 112 -1.26 4.46 -15.53
N TRP A 113 -0.75 3.27 -15.22
CA TRP A 113 -0.51 2.23 -16.21
C TRP A 113 -1.79 1.79 -16.92
N VAL A 114 -2.89 1.56 -16.19
CA VAL A 114 -4.20 1.25 -16.79
C VAL A 114 -4.66 2.39 -17.71
N ASN A 115 -4.55 3.64 -17.24
CA ASN A 115 -4.92 4.84 -18.03
C ASN A 115 -4.04 5.04 -19.27
N GLN A 116 -2.78 4.60 -19.25
CA GLN A 116 -1.86 4.58 -20.39
C GLN A 116 -2.12 3.44 -21.36
N GLY A 117 -3.20 2.68 -21.17
CA GLY A 117 -3.58 1.56 -22.02
C GLY A 117 -2.99 0.23 -21.59
N ALA A 118 -2.46 0.13 -20.36
CA ALA A 118 -1.85 -1.04 -19.75
C ALA A 118 -0.90 -1.74 -20.72
N LEU A 119 0.19 -1.05 -21.07
CA LEU A 119 1.18 -1.49 -22.06
C LEU A 119 2.06 -2.61 -21.48
N ASN A 120 2.53 -3.51 -22.35
CA ASN A 120 3.53 -4.52 -21.99
C ASN A 120 4.92 -4.04 -22.43
N ASN A 121 5.57 -3.23 -21.59
CA ASN A 121 6.85 -2.55 -21.85
C ASN A 121 7.84 -2.76 -20.70
#